data_AF-A0A2S8BD84-F1
#
_entry.id   AF-A0A2S8BD84-F1
#
_cell.length_a   1.000
_cell.length_b   1.000
_cell.length_c   1.000
_cell.angle_alpha   90.00
_cell.angle_beta   90.00
_cell.angle_gamma   90.00
#
_symmetry.space_group_name_H-M   'P 1'
#
loop_
_entity.id
_entity.type
_entity.pdbx_description
1 polymer ?
#
loop_
_entity_poly.entity_id
_entity_poly.type
_entity_poly.pdbx_seq_one_letter_code
_entity_poly.pdbx_strand_id
1 'polypeptide(L)'
;MPATKPRGRPRRYDPDTALEHARDTFWRTGYAATSMDDLAAAMGMNRPSIYAGFGDKRALYLAAAARYAADSRAMLAAELAKPRSLRAGLRAVYRRATAFYLLGTTRRGAAFWSAPR
;
A
#
# COMPACT_ATOMS: atom_id res chain seq x y z
N MET A 1 -28.72 11.19 27.09
CA MET A 1 -28.01 9.96 26.66
C MET A 1 -26.52 10.18 26.82
N PRO A 2 -25.76 9.41 27.61
CA PRO A 2 -24.32 9.59 27.65
C PRO A 2 -23.70 8.97 26.39
N ALA A 3 -23.01 9.79 25.62
CA ALA A 3 -22.25 9.39 24.44
C ALA A 3 -21.11 8.44 24.83
N THR A 4 -21.01 7.33 24.11
CA THR A 4 -20.00 6.28 24.28
C THR A 4 -18.62 6.83 23.98
N LYS A 5 -17.79 6.97 25.02
CA LYS A 5 -16.36 7.31 24.90
C LYS A 5 -15.67 6.25 24.03
N PRO A 6 -14.94 6.60 22.94
CA PRO A 6 -14.28 5.60 22.14
C PRO A 6 -13.23 4.89 23.00
N ARG A 7 -13.42 3.59 23.21
CA ARG A 7 -12.48 2.73 23.94
C ARG A 7 -11.29 2.44 23.04
N GLY A 8 -10.22 3.17 23.24
CA GLY A 8 -8.91 2.84 22.67
C GLY A 8 -7.90 3.95 22.93
N ARG A 9 -6.78 3.60 23.56
CA ARG A 9 -5.57 4.45 23.61
C ARG A 9 -5.30 4.97 22.18
N PRO A 10 -4.98 6.26 21.98
CA PRO A 10 -4.77 6.82 20.65
C PRO A 10 -3.79 5.94 19.87
N ARG A 11 -4.17 5.55 18.64
CA ARG A 11 -3.34 4.73 17.75
C ARG A 11 -2.00 5.43 17.62
N ARG A 12 -0.94 4.81 18.12
CA ARG A 12 0.42 5.36 18.12
C ARG A 12 1.09 5.32 16.74
N TYR A 13 0.33 4.93 15.70
CA TYR A 13 0.77 4.76 14.33
C TYR A 13 -0.27 5.37 13.37
N ASP A 14 0.21 5.89 12.25
CA ASP A 14 -0.63 6.27 11.12
C ASP A 14 -0.93 5.01 10.26
N PRO A 15 -2.19 4.58 10.15
CA PRO A 15 -2.56 3.40 9.36
C PRO A 15 -2.16 3.47 7.89
N ASP A 16 -2.17 4.67 7.30
CA ASP A 16 -1.84 4.85 5.88
C ASP A 16 -0.35 4.62 5.66
N THR A 17 0.50 5.31 6.42
CA THR A 17 1.96 5.10 6.41
C THR A 17 2.33 3.64 6.72
N ALA A 18 1.64 3.01 7.69
CA ALA A 18 1.89 1.61 8.01
C ALA A 18 1.57 0.65 6.84
N LEU A 19 0.49 0.90 6.10
CA LEU A 19 0.15 0.11 4.91
C LEU A 19 1.15 0.30 3.78
N GLU A 20 1.71 1.49 3.62
CA GLU A 20 2.79 1.73 2.65
C GLU A 20 4.07 0.94 2.99
N HIS A 21 4.47 0.91 4.27
CA HIS A 21 5.61 0.12 4.69
C HIS A 21 5.38 -1.39 4.55
N ALA A 22 4.16 -1.86 4.85
CA ALA A 22 3.77 -3.26 4.63
C ALA A 22 3.85 -3.63 3.14
N ARG A 23 3.27 -2.79 2.27
CA ARG A 23 3.31 -2.92 0.81
C ARG A 23 4.74 -3.03 0.29
N ASP A 24 5.60 -2.11 0.70
CA ASP A 24 7.00 -2.06 0.25
C ASP A 24 7.80 -3.28 0.71
N THR A 25 7.49 -3.78 1.91
CA THR A 25 8.07 -5.03 2.41
C THR A 25 7.60 -6.21 1.56
N PHE A 26 6.30 -6.36 1.35
CA PHE A 26 5.77 -7.42 0.47
C PHE A 26 6.34 -7.36 -0.95
N TRP A 27 6.56 -6.18 -1.51
CA TRP A 27 7.17 -6.05 -2.85
C TRP A 27 8.64 -6.41 -2.88
N ARG A 28 9.38 -6.16 -1.81
CA ARG A 28 10.82 -6.45 -1.74
C ARG A 28 11.09 -7.93 -1.52
N THR A 29 10.37 -8.56 -0.59
CA THR A 29 10.63 -9.94 -0.17
C THR A 29 9.63 -10.95 -0.73
N GLY A 30 8.50 -10.49 -1.29
CA GLY A 30 7.42 -11.35 -1.76
C GLY A 30 6.48 -11.78 -0.63
N TYR A 31 5.25 -12.18 -0.97
CA TYR A 31 4.26 -12.58 0.03
C TYR A 31 4.76 -13.75 0.89
N ALA A 32 5.17 -14.87 0.29
CA ALA A 32 5.52 -16.07 1.03
C ALA A 32 6.68 -15.87 2.01
N ALA A 33 7.76 -15.22 1.58
CA ALA A 33 8.99 -15.05 2.36
C ALA A 33 8.93 -13.90 3.39
N THR A 34 7.90 -13.05 3.37
CA THR A 34 7.73 -11.98 4.36
C THR A 34 7.11 -12.53 5.65
N SER A 35 7.79 -12.45 6.80
CA SER A 35 7.20 -12.88 8.07
C SER A 35 6.33 -11.78 8.70
N MET A 36 5.51 -12.15 9.69
CA MET A 36 4.77 -11.18 10.50
C MET A 36 5.70 -10.31 11.36
N ASP A 37 6.92 -10.78 11.66
CA ASP A 37 7.91 -9.99 12.41
C ASP A 37 8.60 -8.96 11.52
N ASP A 38 8.87 -9.30 10.26
CA ASP A 38 9.37 -8.34 9.28
C ASP A 38 8.37 -7.20 9.07
N LEU A 39 7.08 -7.53 9.00
CA LEU A 39 5.99 -6.57 8.88
C LEU A 39 5.89 -5.70 10.14
N ALA A 40 6.00 -6.30 11.32
CA ALA A 40 6.03 -5.57 12.59
C ALA A 40 7.18 -4.55 12.65
N ALA A 41 8.38 -4.98 12.29
CA ALA A 41 9.55 -4.11 12.23
C ALA A 41 9.37 -2.98 11.20
N ALA A 42 8.90 -3.30 9.99
CA ALA A 42 8.73 -2.32 8.92
C ALA A 42 7.63 -1.27 9.23
N MET A 43 6.53 -1.69 9.86
CA MET A 43 5.40 -0.83 10.19
C MET A 43 5.62 -0.02 11.48
N GLY A 44 6.68 -0.30 12.24
CA GLY A 44 6.88 0.28 13.58
C GLY A 44 5.79 -0.13 14.57
N MET A 45 5.21 -1.31 14.39
CA MET A 45 4.07 -1.82 15.15
C MET A 45 4.43 -3.15 15.82
N ASN A 46 3.80 -3.46 16.95
CA ASN A 46 3.88 -4.80 17.51
C ASN A 46 2.86 -5.75 16.84
N ARG A 47 3.12 -7.06 16.86
CA ARG A 47 2.23 -8.06 16.25
C ARG A 47 0.78 -7.95 16.74
N PRO A 48 0.49 -7.81 18.06
CA PRO A 48 -0.89 -7.71 18.53
C PRO A 48 -1.65 -6.53 17.91
N SER A 49 -1.00 -5.38 17.71
CA SER A 49 -1.61 -4.21 17.06
C SER A 49 -1.88 -4.44 15.59
N ILE A 50 -1.02 -5.20 14.90
CA ILE A 50 -1.22 -5.57 13.50
C ILE A 50 -2.40 -6.52 13.38
N TYR A 51 -2.45 -7.56 14.21
CA TYR A 51 -3.58 -8.49 14.23
C TYR A 51 -4.90 -7.79 14.56
N ALA A 52 -4.90 -6.88 15.54
CA ALA A 52 -6.09 -6.12 15.91
C ALA A 52 -6.52 -5.09 14.84
N GLY A 53 -5.55 -4.53 14.09
CA GLY A 53 -5.81 -3.48 13.10
C GLY A 53 -6.13 -4.01 11.70
N PHE A 54 -5.48 -5.09 11.29
CA PHE A 54 -5.45 -5.57 9.91
C PHE A 54 -5.80 -7.06 9.78
N GLY A 55 -5.93 -7.80 10.88
CA GLY A 55 -6.17 -9.24 10.86
C GLY A 55 -4.89 -10.02 10.56
N ASP A 56 -4.96 -10.98 9.65
CA ASP A 56 -3.82 -11.83 9.31
C ASP A 56 -2.93 -11.23 8.21
N LYS A 57 -1.85 -11.96 7.87
CA LYS A 57 -0.91 -11.58 6.80
C LYS A 57 -1.60 -11.40 5.45
N ARG A 58 -2.62 -12.21 5.14
CA ARG A 58 -3.36 -12.14 3.87
C ARG A 58 -4.24 -10.89 3.85
N ALA A 59 -4.96 -10.61 4.92
CA ALA A 59 -5.76 -9.41 5.07
C ALA A 59 -4.91 -8.14 4.99
N LEU A 60 -3.73 -8.12 5.62
CA LEU A 60 -2.77 -7.01 5.51
C LEU A 60 -2.26 -6.85 4.07
N TYR A 61 -1.91 -7.94 3.38
CA TYR A 61 -1.51 -7.89 1.97
C TYR A 61 -2.61 -7.30 1.08
N LEU A 62 -3.85 -7.77 1.25
CA LEU A 62 -4.99 -7.26 0.49
C LEU A 62 -5.27 -5.78 0.79
N ALA A 63 -5.16 -5.35 2.05
CA ALA A 63 -5.31 -3.95 2.43
C ALA A 63 -4.23 -3.06 1.79
N ALA A 64 -2.98 -3.50 1.81
CA ALA A 64 -1.86 -2.81 1.17
C ALA A 64 -2.04 -2.71 -0.36
N ALA A 65 -2.47 -3.78 -1.01
CA ALA A 65 -2.76 -3.81 -2.44
C ALA A 65 -3.95 -2.93 -2.82
N ALA A 66 -5.04 -2.97 -2.04
CA ALA A 66 -6.22 -2.14 -2.25
C ALA A 66 -5.90 -0.64 -2.12
N ARG A 67 -5.08 -0.26 -1.13
CA ARG A 67 -4.60 1.11 -0.97
C ARG A 67 -3.79 1.56 -2.18
N TYR A 68 -2.81 0.76 -2.61
CA TYR A 68 -2.03 1.06 -3.82
C TYR A 68 -2.91 1.26 -5.06
N ALA A 69 -3.94 0.43 -5.24
CA ALA A 69 -4.89 0.56 -6.35
C ALA A 69 -5.75 1.82 -6.23
N ALA A 70 -6.13 2.23 -5.02
CA ALA A 70 -6.84 3.49 -4.79
C ALA A 70 -5.97 4.72 -5.13
N ASP A 71 -4.73 4.74 -4.63
CA ASP A 71 -3.79 5.84 -4.88
C ASP A 71 -3.45 5.97 -6.37
N SER A 72 -3.25 4.84 -7.04
CA SER A 72 -3.01 4.80 -8.48
C SER A 72 -4.19 5.36 -9.28
N ARG A 73 -5.43 5.01 -8.90
CA ARG A 73 -6.65 5.54 -9.53
C ARG A 73 -6.82 7.04 -9.27
N ALA A 74 -6.58 7.49 -8.04
CA ALA A 74 -6.67 8.92 -7.70
C ALA A 74 -5.65 9.75 -8.50
N MET A 75 -4.40 9.27 -8.60
CA MET A 75 -3.37 9.90 -9.41
C MET A 75 -3.76 9.94 -10.89
N LEU A 76 -4.28 8.84 -11.43
CA LEU A 76 -4.75 8.77 -12.82
C LEU A 76 -5.87 9.77 -13.09
N ALA A 77 -6.88 9.81 -12.23
CA ALA A 77 -8.01 10.73 -12.34
C ALA A 77 -7.55 12.19 -12.29
N ALA A 78 -6.69 12.53 -11.33
CA ALA A 78 -6.14 13.89 -11.18
C ALA A 78 -5.30 14.31 -12.39
N GLU A 79 -4.54 13.39 -12.98
CA GLU A 79 -3.82 13.68 -14.22
C GLU A 79 -4.81 13.91 -15.38
N LEU A 80 -5.76 13.01 -15.61
CA LEU A 80 -6.68 13.10 -16.74
C LEU A 80 -7.63 14.30 -16.68
N ALA A 81 -7.93 14.81 -15.48
CA ALA A 81 -8.78 16.00 -15.29
C ALA A 81 -8.13 17.32 -15.76
N LYS A 82 -6.83 17.35 -16.03
CA LYS A 82 -6.13 18.58 -16.46
C LYS A 82 -6.59 19.02 -17.86
N PRO A 83 -6.67 20.34 -18.15
CA PRO A 83 -7.10 20.86 -19.44
C PRO A 83 -6.02 20.66 -20.50
N ARG A 84 -6.02 19.48 -21.13
CA ARG A 84 -5.10 19.07 -22.21
C ARG A 84 -5.77 18.00 -23.06
N SER A 85 -5.23 17.74 -24.26
CA SER A 85 -5.74 16.65 -25.10
C SER A 85 -5.59 15.29 -24.41
N LEU A 86 -6.49 14.34 -24.71
CA LEU A 86 -6.42 12.97 -24.19
C LEU A 86 -5.05 12.32 -24.46
N ARG A 87 -4.48 12.54 -25.65
CA ARG A 87 -3.14 12.04 -26.00
C ARG A 87 -2.06 12.60 -25.08
N ALA A 88 -2.09 13.89 -24.77
CA ALA A 88 -1.18 14.49 -23.79
C ALA A 88 -1.45 13.91 -22.39
N GLY A 89 -2.74 13.77 -22.04
CA GLY A 89 -3.31 12.99 -20.92
C GLY A 89 -2.55 11.72 -20.62
N LEU A 90 -2.79 10.75 -21.50
CA LEU A 90 -2.23 9.41 -21.46
C LEU A 90 -0.71 9.41 -21.48
N ARG A 91 -0.06 10.28 -22.25
CA ARG A 91 1.42 10.36 -22.28
C ARG A 91 1.99 10.71 -20.91
N ALA A 92 1.37 11.62 -20.15
CA ALA A 92 1.86 11.96 -18.81
C ALA A 92 1.64 10.81 -17.82
N VAL A 93 0.50 10.10 -17.92
CA VAL A 93 0.20 8.91 -17.13
C VAL A 93 1.26 7.83 -17.39
N TYR A 94 1.50 7.49 -18.66
CA TYR A 94 2.49 6.49 -19.02
C TYR A 94 3.89 6.91 -18.58
N ARG A 95 4.33 8.16 -18.76
CA ARG A 95 5.64 8.59 -18.22
C ARG A 95 5.76 8.39 -16.71
N ARG A 96 4.71 8.72 -15.93
CA ARG A 96 4.71 8.51 -14.47
C ARG A 96 4.76 7.03 -14.12
N ALA A 97 3.97 6.20 -14.79
CA ALA A 97 3.99 4.75 -14.60
C ALA A 97 5.37 4.17 -15.00
N THR A 98 5.91 4.53 -16.16
CA THR A 98 7.22 4.12 -16.64
C THR A 98 8.33 4.57 -15.69
N ALA A 99 8.29 5.78 -15.15
CA ALA A 99 9.21 6.23 -14.12
C ALA A 99 9.10 5.36 -12.86
N PHE A 100 7.89 5.03 -12.40
CA PHE A 100 7.68 4.14 -11.26
C PHE A 100 8.20 2.71 -11.50
N TYR A 101 8.02 2.17 -12.71
CA TYR A 101 8.46 0.82 -13.07
C TYR A 101 9.95 0.73 -13.43
N LEU A 102 10.54 1.76 -14.05
CA LEU A 102 11.91 1.74 -14.60
C LEU A 102 12.95 2.46 -13.74
N LEU A 103 12.59 3.49 -12.97
CA LEU A 103 13.48 4.07 -11.95
C LEU A 103 13.49 3.22 -10.66
N GLY A 104 13.00 1.98 -10.76
CA GLY A 104 13.09 1.00 -9.70
C GLY A 104 14.55 0.84 -9.30
N THR A 105 14.91 1.46 -8.18
CA THR A 105 15.92 0.91 -7.29
C THR A 105 15.38 -0.46 -6.85
N THR A 106 15.72 -1.44 -7.69
CA THR A 106 15.66 -2.90 -7.53
C THR A 106 14.28 -3.56 -7.51
N ARG A 107 13.98 -4.36 -8.55
CA ARG A 107 13.02 -5.50 -8.59
C ARG A 107 11.69 -5.36 -7.83
N ARG A 108 10.82 -4.39 -8.16
CA ARG A 108 9.50 -4.24 -7.49
C ARG A 108 8.27 -4.58 -8.35
N GLY A 109 8.35 -4.52 -9.68
CA GLY A 109 7.16 -4.67 -10.54
C GLY A 109 6.77 -6.12 -10.89
N ALA A 110 7.73 -7.03 -11.04
CA ALA A 110 7.46 -8.39 -11.56
C ALA A 110 7.03 -9.40 -10.47
N ALA A 111 7.34 -9.15 -9.20
CA ALA A 111 7.00 -10.05 -8.09
C ALA A 111 5.53 -9.94 -7.64
N PHE A 112 4.79 -8.94 -8.13
CA PHE A 112 3.39 -8.67 -7.76
C PHE A 112 2.42 -9.82 -8.13
N TRP A 113 2.72 -10.58 -9.19
CA TRP A 113 1.79 -11.59 -9.72
C TRP A 113 2.01 -13.02 -9.21
N SER A 114 2.80 -13.19 -8.15
CA SER A 114 2.96 -14.48 -7.46
C SER A 114 2.09 -14.51 -6.18
N ALA A 115 0.77 -14.43 -6.33
CA ALA A 115 -0.16 -14.69 -5.23
C ALA A 115 -0.54 -16.19 -5.22
N PRO A 116 -0.70 -16.82 -4.04
CA PRO A 116 -1.13 -18.21 -3.95
C PRO A 116 -2.56 -18.39 -4.48
N ARG A 117 -2.82 -19.58 -5.03
CA ARG A 117 -4.16 -20.05 -5.43
C ARG A 117 -5.13 -20.03 -4.26
#